data_AF-J3AF91-F1
#
_entry.id   AF-J3AF91-F1
#
_cell.length_a   1.000
_cell.length_b   1.000
_cell.length_c   1.000
_cell.angle_alpha   90.00
_cell.angle_beta   90.00
_cell.angle_gamma   90.00
#
_symmetry.space_group_name_H-M   'P 1'
#
loop_
_entity.id
_entity.type
_entity.pdbx_description
1 polymer ?
#
loop_
_entity_poly.entity_id
_entity_poly.type
_entity_poly.pdbx_seq_one_letter_code
_entity_poly.pdbx_strand_id
1 'polypeptide(L)'
;MSTSQVSAASGASSGARADAALVLFSGGQDSSVCLAWALERYARVETVGFDYGQRHVIEMQARVAVRRQVAERFPHWADRLGEDHVLDLKGFGAVAQSALTADVAIEMTERGLPSTFVPGRNLVFLIYAAALADRRGLGALVGGMCETDFSGYPDCRRDTLDAMQSALNLGMDRDFVIETPLMKLTKAQTWALAKQLGGEDLVDLIVVESHTCYQGERGELHAWGHGCGECPACELRQRGYEEWDAAGREGLAP
;
A
#
# COMPACT_ATOMS: atom_id res chain seq x y z
N MET A 1 -53.92 25.62 -8.23
CA MET A 1 -52.95 25.68 -9.35
C MET A 1 -51.82 26.60 -8.94
N SER A 2 -50.68 26.04 -8.51
CA SER A 2 -49.38 26.71 -8.53
C SER A 2 -48.34 25.62 -8.37
N THR A 3 -47.81 25.16 -9.50
CA THR A 3 -46.71 24.21 -9.60
C THR A 3 -45.40 24.96 -9.37
N SER A 4 -44.79 24.79 -8.20
CA SER A 4 -43.42 25.21 -7.95
C SER A 4 -42.47 24.20 -8.58
N GLN A 5 -41.86 24.58 -9.70
CA GLN A 5 -40.75 23.88 -10.34
C GLN A 5 -39.52 23.95 -9.43
N VAL A 6 -39.13 22.83 -8.84
CA VAL A 6 -37.77 22.64 -8.32
C VAL A 6 -36.91 22.28 -9.52
N SER A 7 -36.13 23.24 -10.00
CA SER A 7 -35.10 23.02 -11.02
C SER A 7 -34.01 22.15 -10.42
N ALA A 8 -33.95 20.88 -10.82
CA ALA A 8 -32.80 20.02 -10.59
C ALA A 8 -31.68 20.48 -11.54
N ALA A 9 -30.75 21.28 -11.02
CA ALA A 9 -29.47 21.51 -11.70
C ALA A 9 -28.62 20.23 -11.53
N SER A 10 -28.76 19.32 -12.48
CA SER A 10 -27.84 18.20 -12.69
C SER A 10 -26.51 18.74 -13.21
N GLY A 11 -25.61 19.10 -12.30
CA GLY A 11 -24.19 19.26 -12.62
C GLY A 11 -23.52 17.90 -12.52
N ALA A 12 -23.39 17.19 -13.65
CA ALA A 12 -22.45 16.10 -13.74
C ALA A 12 -21.04 16.71 -13.60
N SER A 13 -20.37 16.50 -12.46
CA SER A 13 -18.95 16.77 -12.38
C SER A 13 -18.27 15.75 -13.28
N SER A 14 -17.78 16.21 -14.42
CA SER A 14 -16.78 15.48 -15.19
C SER A 14 -15.55 15.36 -14.28
N GLY A 15 -15.46 14.25 -13.55
CA GLY A 15 -14.45 14.01 -12.52
C GLY A 15 -13.05 14.17 -13.11
N ALA A 16 -12.45 15.34 -12.93
CA ALA A 16 -11.05 15.53 -13.17
C ALA A 16 -10.33 14.55 -12.23
N ARG A 17 -9.55 13.63 -12.80
CA ARG A 17 -8.70 12.74 -12.03
C ARG A 17 -7.84 13.60 -11.11
N ALA A 18 -7.70 13.22 -9.85
CA ALA A 18 -6.78 13.92 -8.95
C ALA A 18 -5.39 13.96 -9.60
N ASP A 19 -4.77 15.14 -9.68
CA ASP A 19 -3.44 15.30 -10.29
C ASP A 19 -2.31 14.83 -9.34
N ALA A 20 -2.62 14.65 -8.06
CA ALA A 20 -1.66 14.29 -7.04
C ALA A 20 -2.17 13.20 -6.09
N ALA A 21 -1.25 12.33 -5.66
CA ALA A 21 -1.55 11.16 -4.85
C ALA A 21 -0.68 11.07 -3.58
N LEU A 22 -1.26 10.52 -2.52
CA LEU A 22 -0.56 10.08 -1.31
C LEU A 22 -0.51 8.56 -1.30
N VAL A 23 0.69 7.98 -1.36
CA VAL A 23 0.89 6.53 -1.28
C VAL A 23 1.11 6.12 0.17
N LEU A 24 0.25 5.23 0.68
CA LEU A 24 0.47 4.53 1.95
C LEU A 24 1.64 3.57 1.74
N PHE A 25 2.81 3.97 2.20
CA PHE A 25 4.09 3.42 1.77
C PHE A 25 4.84 2.83 2.96
N SER A 26 5.05 1.51 2.96
CA SER A 26 5.76 0.79 4.02
C SER A 26 7.16 0.34 3.63
N GLY A 27 7.54 0.47 2.34
CA GLY A 27 8.84 -0.01 1.86
C GLY A 27 8.89 -1.53 1.65
N GLY A 28 7.75 -2.22 1.81
CA GLY A 28 7.61 -3.61 1.36
C GLY A 28 7.27 -3.71 -0.13
N GLN A 29 7.30 -4.93 -0.66
CA GLN A 29 7.05 -5.24 -2.08
C GLN A 29 5.81 -4.51 -2.61
N ASP A 30 4.63 -4.78 -2.03
CA ASP A 30 3.34 -4.27 -2.53
C ASP A 30 3.30 -2.74 -2.56
N SER A 31 3.72 -2.09 -1.46
CA SER A 31 3.74 -0.63 -1.39
C SER A 31 4.75 0.00 -2.36
N SER A 32 5.83 -0.71 -2.71
CA SER A 32 6.82 -0.27 -3.69
C SER A 32 6.28 -0.36 -5.11
N VAL A 33 5.51 -1.41 -5.43
CA VAL A 33 4.78 -1.50 -6.70
C VAL A 33 3.71 -0.42 -6.78
N CYS A 34 2.97 -0.15 -5.71
CA CYS A 34 2.01 0.96 -5.66
C CYS A 34 2.65 2.33 -5.87
N LEU A 35 3.86 2.55 -5.33
CA LEU A 35 4.62 3.78 -5.54
C LEU A 35 4.95 3.97 -7.04
N ALA A 36 5.52 2.95 -7.68
CA ALA A 36 5.81 2.98 -9.12
C ALA A 36 4.51 3.18 -9.95
N TRP A 37 3.45 2.47 -9.59
CA TRP A 37 2.15 2.59 -10.25
C TRP A 37 1.57 4.01 -10.18
N ALA A 38 1.73 4.68 -9.02
CA ALA A 38 1.30 6.05 -8.82
C ALA A 38 2.18 7.04 -9.58
N LEU A 39 3.50 6.83 -9.61
CA LEU A 39 4.45 7.70 -10.31
C LEU A 39 4.22 7.70 -11.84
N GLU A 40 3.73 6.59 -12.41
CA GLU A 40 3.27 6.54 -13.80
C GLU A 40 2.03 7.39 -14.07
N ARG A 41 1.21 7.67 -13.05
CA ARG A 41 -0.17 8.12 -13.19
C ARG A 41 -0.41 9.55 -12.72
N TYR A 42 0.29 10.01 -11.70
CA TYR A 42 0.05 11.30 -11.06
C TYR A 42 1.23 12.24 -11.32
N ALA A 43 0.94 13.54 -11.43
CA ALA A 43 1.95 14.56 -11.63
C ALA A 43 2.79 14.80 -10.35
N ARG A 44 2.19 14.56 -9.18
CA ARG A 44 2.86 14.63 -7.87
C ARG A 44 2.47 13.45 -7.00
N VAL A 45 3.46 12.74 -6.46
CA VAL A 45 3.27 11.58 -5.59
C VAL A 45 4.05 11.82 -4.30
N GLU A 46 3.34 11.94 -3.19
CA GLU A 46 3.93 11.94 -1.85
C GLU A 46 3.73 10.56 -1.19
N THR A 47 4.54 10.24 -0.19
CA THR A 47 4.46 8.95 0.52
C THR A 47 4.20 9.17 2.00
N VAL A 48 3.46 8.26 2.64
CA VAL A 48 3.22 8.27 4.08
C VAL A 48 3.49 6.89 4.69
N GLY A 49 4.36 6.85 5.69
CA GLY A 49 4.53 5.72 6.60
C GLY A 49 3.81 5.97 7.92
N PHE A 50 3.59 4.91 8.68
CA PHE A 50 2.93 4.97 9.98
C PHE A 50 3.83 4.33 11.04
N ASP A 51 4.18 5.08 12.09
CA ASP A 51 4.87 4.58 13.27
C ASP A 51 3.83 4.29 14.36
N TYR A 52 3.36 3.04 14.42
CA TYR A 52 2.43 2.59 15.46
C TYR A 52 3.14 1.77 16.54
N GLY A 53 4.45 1.94 16.69
CA GLY A 53 5.28 1.17 17.63
C GLY A 53 5.73 -0.18 17.09
N GLN A 54 5.83 -0.32 15.76
CA GLN A 54 6.41 -1.53 15.15
C GLN A 54 7.84 -1.79 15.67
N ARG A 55 8.16 -3.07 15.90
CA ARG A 55 9.38 -3.49 16.61
C ARG A 55 10.68 -3.30 15.83
N HIS A 56 10.64 -3.43 14.50
CA HIS A 56 11.85 -3.51 13.70
C HIS A 56 12.11 -2.21 12.94
N VAL A 57 13.23 -1.54 13.26
CA VAL A 57 13.70 -0.32 12.57
C VAL A 57 13.88 -0.54 11.07
N ILE A 58 14.13 -1.79 10.66
CA ILE A 58 14.37 -2.17 9.27
C ILE A 58 13.22 -1.80 8.33
N GLU A 59 11.96 -1.86 8.79
CA GLU A 59 10.79 -1.51 7.98
C GLU A 59 10.84 -0.03 7.56
N MET A 60 11.22 0.85 8.50
CA MET A 60 11.35 2.28 8.23
C MET A 60 12.57 2.60 7.37
N GLN A 61 13.66 1.83 7.50
CA GLN A 61 14.85 1.98 6.66
C GLN A 61 14.57 1.57 5.21
N ALA A 62 13.83 0.48 5.00
CA ALA A 62 13.47 -0.02 3.66
C ALA A 62 12.70 1.04 2.86
N ARG A 63 11.77 1.77 3.49
CA ARG A 63 11.08 2.90 2.84
C ARG A 63 12.04 3.92 2.24
N VAL A 64 13.00 4.36 3.05
CA VAL A 64 13.96 5.38 2.64
C VAL A 64 14.84 4.85 1.52
N ALA A 65 15.31 3.60 1.64
CA ALA A 65 16.15 2.95 0.63
C ALA A 65 15.43 2.80 -0.72
N VAL A 66 14.20 2.28 -0.72
CA VAL A 66 13.37 2.13 -1.92
C VAL A 66 13.11 3.48 -2.57
N ARG A 67 12.65 4.51 -1.83
CA ARG A 67 12.37 5.84 -2.40
C ARG A 67 13.59 6.45 -3.05
N ARG A 68 14.74 6.37 -2.38
CA ARG A 68 16.01 6.87 -2.92
C ARG A 68 16.36 6.16 -4.23
N GLN A 69 16.34 4.84 -4.24
CA GLN A 69 16.67 4.05 -5.43
C GLN A 69 15.68 4.26 -6.57
N VAL A 70 14.40 4.50 -6.26
CA VAL A 70 13.38 4.86 -7.26
C VAL A 70 13.75 6.18 -7.93
N ALA A 71 14.11 7.21 -7.16
CA ALA A 71 14.52 8.50 -7.71
C ALA A 71 15.84 8.42 -8.50
N GLU A 72 16.81 7.61 -8.03
CA GLU A 72 18.12 7.45 -8.68
C GLU A 72 18.05 6.66 -9.99
N ARG A 73 17.26 5.57 -10.02
CA ARG A 73 17.19 4.66 -11.18
C ARG A 73 16.14 5.06 -12.22
N PHE A 74 15.13 5.83 -11.83
CA PHE A 74 14.03 6.25 -12.71
C PHE A 74 13.90 7.78 -12.76
N PRO A 75 14.77 8.48 -13.52
CA PRO A 75 14.76 9.96 -13.57
C PRO A 75 13.42 10.58 -13.99
N HIS A 76 12.64 9.88 -14.83
CA HIS A 76 11.31 10.32 -15.26
C HIS A 76 10.25 10.29 -14.14
N TRP A 77 10.50 9.56 -13.06
CA TRP A 77 9.69 9.56 -11.84
C TRP A 77 10.22 10.51 -10.77
N ALA A 78 11.52 10.84 -10.78
CA ALA A 78 12.17 11.64 -9.75
C ALA A 78 11.47 13.00 -9.53
N ASP A 79 11.14 13.71 -10.62
CA ASP A 79 10.47 15.02 -10.54
C ASP A 79 9.02 14.94 -10.02
N ARG A 80 8.39 13.75 -10.09
CA ARG A 80 7.04 13.49 -9.59
C ARG A 80 7.05 13.07 -8.12
N LEU A 81 8.17 12.54 -7.62
CA LEU A 81 8.30 12.05 -6.26
C LEU A 81 8.49 13.22 -5.27
N GLY A 82 7.42 13.57 -4.57
CA GLY A 82 7.36 14.64 -3.57
C GLY A 82 7.84 14.20 -2.18
N GLU A 83 7.31 14.87 -1.15
CA GLU A 83 7.70 14.66 0.26
C GLU A 83 7.41 13.24 0.77
N ASP A 84 8.22 12.83 1.76
CA ASP A 84 7.98 11.65 2.58
C ASP A 84 7.46 12.06 3.95
N HIS A 85 6.40 11.40 4.40
CA HIS A 85 5.78 11.66 5.70
C HIS A 85 5.84 10.41 6.57
N VAL A 86 5.93 10.61 7.87
CA VAL A 86 5.73 9.55 8.87
C VAL A 86 4.77 10.08 9.93
N LEU A 87 3.66 9.38 10.13
CA LEU A 87 2.66 9.74 11.12
C LEU A 87 2.81 8.85 12.36
N ASP A 88 2.86 9.48 13.54
CA ASP A 88 2.87 8.78 14.82
C ASP A 88 1.47 8.27 15.16
N LEU A 89 1.36 6.95 15.31
CA LEU A 89 0.18 6.18 15.67
C LEU A 89 0.42 5.30 16.90
N LYS A 90 1.43 5.60 17.74
CA LYS A 90 1.74 4.80 18.95
C LYS A 90 0.56 4.71 19.91
N GLY A 91 -0.26 5.75 19.98
CA GLY A 91 -1.51 5.74 20.75
C GLY A 91 -2.49 4.66 20.28
N PHE A 92 -2.62 4.46 18.95
CA PHE A 92 -3.39 3.35 18.40
C PHE A 92 -2.72 2.00 18.69
N GLY A 93 -1.40 1.91 18.53
CA GLY A 93 -0.63 0.71 18.85
C GLY A 93 -0.83 0.23 20.30
N ALA A 94 -0.92 1.15 21.25
CA ALA A 94 -1.21 0.86 22.66
C ALA A 94 -2.62 0.31 22.89
N VAL A 95 -3.62 0.75 22.11
CA VAL A 95 -5.00 0.25 22.18
C VAL A 95 -5.14 -1.11 21.52
N ALA A 96 -4.41 -1.34 20.42
CA ALA A 96 -4.65 -2.48 19.55
C ALA A 96 -3.89 -3.76 19.91
N GLN A 97 -3.03 -3.74 20.95
CA GLN A 97 -2.26 -4.87 21.54
C GLN A 97 -2.21 -6.14 20.66
N SER A 98 -1.22 -6.24 19.78
CA SER A 98 -1.10 -7.37 18.84
C SER A 98 0.25 -8.06 18.94
N ALA A 99 0.39 -9.24 18.32
CA ALA A 99 1.69 -9.90 18.21
C ALA A 99 2.70 -9.11 17.36
N LEU A 100 2.35 -7.98 16.73
CA LEU A 100 3.34 -7.08 16.12
C LEU A 100 3.94 -6.10 17.15
N THR A 101 3.25 -5.87 18.28
CA THR A 101 3.68 -4.95 19.35
C THR A 101 4.03 -5.67 20.67
N ALA A 102 3.72 -6.96 20.79
CA ALA A 102 4.00 -7.80 21.96
C ALA A 102 4.81 -9.07 21.59
N ASP A 103 5.58 -9.61 22.54
CA ASP A 103 6.46 -10.76 22.35
C ASP A 103 5.70 -12.10 22.41
N VAL A 104 4.88 -12.36 21.39
CA VAL A 104 4.00 -13.53 21.30
C VAL A 104 4.19 -14.23 19.95
N ALA A 105 4.11 -15.56 19.93
CA ALA A 105 4.21 -16.36 18.71
C ALA A 105 3.12 -15.97 17.68
N ILE A 106 3.46 -16.10 16.39
CA ILE A 106 2.50 -15.91 15.31
C ILE A 106 1.61 -17.16 15.25
N GLU A 107 0.34 -17.02 15.65
CA GLU A 107 -0.63 -18.10 15.73
C GLU A 107 -1.94 -17.71 15.05
N MET A 108 -2.72 -18.70 14.60
CA MET A 108 -4.08 -18.45 14.11
C MET A 108 -5.03 -18.26 15.30
N THR A 109 -5.72 -17.12 15.34
CA THR A 109 -6.71 -16.81 16.38
C THR A 109 -8.01 -17.59 16.18
N GLU A 110 -8.88 -17.62 17.20
CA GLU A 110 -10.24 -18.20 17.12
C GLU A 110 -11.11 -17.61 16.01
N ARG A 111 -10.76 -16.43 15.50
CA ARG A 111 -11.43 -15.76 14.37
C ARG A 111 -10.89 -16.20 13.00
N GLY A 112 -9.95 -17.15 12.96
CA GLY A 112 -9.29 -17.60 11.74
C GLY A 112 -8.31 -16.57 11.14
N LEU A 113 -7.87 -15.60 11.93
CA LEU A 113 -6.92 -14.56 11.51
C LEU A 113 -5.59 -14.74 12.24
N PRO A 114 -4.42 -14.52 11.59
CA PRO A 114 -3.12 -14.48 12.26
C PRO A 114 -3.09 -13.49 13.44
N SER A 115 -2.32 -13.80 14.49
CA SER A 115 -2.11 -12.89 15.65
C SER A 115 -1.36 -11.60 15.29
N THR A 116 -0.81 -11.52 14.07
CA THR A 116 -0.29 -10.28 13.47
C THR A 116 -1.39 -9.35 12.94
N PHE A 117 -2.65 -9.81 12.88
CA PHE A 117 -3.78 -8.96 12.52
C PHE A 117 -4.08 -7.96 13.64
N VAL A 118 -4.12 -6.69 13.26
CA VAL A 118 -4.46 -5.58 14.17
C VAL A 118 -5.82 -5.04 13.74
N PRO A 119 -6.90 -5.29 14.51
CA PRO A 119 -8.25 -4.91 14.10
C PRO A 119 -8.37 -3.42 13.77
N GLY A 120 -8.86 -3.11 12.57
CA GLY A 120 -9.13 -1.74 12.12
C GLY A 120 -7.90 -0.92 11.76
N ARG A 121 -6.71 -1.52 11.70
CA ARG A 121 -5.45 -0.81 11.41
C ARG A 121 -5.50 -0.09 10.07
N ASN A 122 -5.95 -0.74 9.00
CA ASN A 122 -5.99 -0.09 7.68
C ASN A 122 -7.04 1.03 7.64
N LEU A 123 -8.11 0.92 8.43
CA LEU A 123 -9.12 1.98 8.55
C LEU A 123 -8.49 3.23 9.19
N VAL A 124 -7.76 3.04 10.29
CA VAL A 124 -7.03 4.13 10.96
C VAL A 124 -5.99 4.75 10.02
N PHE A 125 -5.24 3.93 9.28
CA PHE A 125 -4.27 4.44 8.30
C PHE A 125 -4.93 5.33 7.25
N LEU A 126 -6.09 4.92 6.72
CA LEU A 126 -6.82 5.72 5.74
C LEU A 126 -7.34 7.04 6.33
N ILE A 127 -7.82 7.05 7.58
CA ILE A 127 -8.26 8.28 8.26
C ILE A 127 -7.11 9.28 8.39
N TYR A 128 -5.94 8.82 8.87
CA TYR A 128 -4.77 9.67 9.02
C TYR A 128 -4.18 10.11 7.67
N ALA A 129 -4.16 9.21 6.69
CA ALA A 129 -3.73 9.53 5.32
C ALA A 129 -4.64 10.60 4.69
N ALA A 130 -5.96 10.50 4.85
CA ALA A 130 -6.90 11.48 4.34
C ALA A 130 -6.70 12.87 4.98
N ALA A 131 -6.50 12.92 6.30
CA ALA A 131 -6.19 14.17 7.01
C ALA A 131 -4.89 14.83 6.51
N LEU A 132 -3.84 14.03 6.28
CA LEU A 132 -2.60 14.51 5.68
C LEU A 132 -2.82 14.96 4.23
N ALA A 133 -3.54 14.17 3.44
CA ALA A 133 -3.83 14.44 2.04
C ALA A 133 -4.62 15.74 1.84
N ASP A 134 -5.62 16.02 2.68
CA ASP A 134 -6.37 17.28 2.67
C ASP A 134 -5.44 18.49 2.83
N ARG A 135 -4.61 18.49 3.89
CA ARG A 135 -3.65 19.56 4.16
C ARG A 135 -2.66 19.77 3.01
N ARG A 136 -2.31 18.69 2.30
CA ARG A 136 -1.33 18.70 1.21
C ARG A 136 -1.98 18.92 -0.16
N GLY A 137 -3.30 18.91 -0.28
CA GLY A 137 -3.99 18.97 -1.57
C GLY A 137 -3.71 17.73 -2.45
N LEU A 138 -3.76 16.54 -1.85
CA LEU A 138 -3.61 15.25 -2.54
C LEU A 138 -5.01 14.62 -2.67
N GLY A 139 -5.49 14.40 -3.89
CA GLY A 139 -6.86 13.92 -4.12
C GLY A 139 -6.99 12.40 -4.19
N ALA A 140 -5.88 11.67 -4.35
CA ALA A 140 -5.87 10.21 -4.36
C ALA A 140 -5.10 9.64 -3.16
N LEU A 141 -5.66 8.60 -2.54
CA LEU A 141 -5.01 7.77 -1.53
C LEU A 141 -4.71 6.41 -2.17
N VAL A 142 -3.44 6.05 -2.32
CA VAL A 142 -3.03 4.81 -2.97
C VAL A 142 -2.55 3.82 -1.90
N GLY A 143 -3.18 2.64 -1.83
CA GLY A 143 -2.87 1.59 -0.87
C GLY A 143 -2.56 0.25 -1.53
N GLY A 144 -1.68 -0.54 -0.91
CA GLY A 144 -1.32 -1.89 -1.37
C GLY A 144 -2.26 -3.01 -0.91
N MET A 145 -3.43 -2.68 -0.35
CA MET A 145 -4.38 -3.69 0.13
C MET A 145 -4.90 -4.56 -1.02
N CYS A 146 -5.00 -5.87 -0.76
CA CYS A 146 -5.42 -6.89 -1.72
C CYS A 146 -6.34 -7.92 -1.05
N GLU A 147 -7.29 -8.45 -1.83
CA GLU A 147 -8.22 -9.51 -1.40
C GLU A 147 -7.78 -10.92 -1.79
N THR A 148 -6.88 -11.05 -2.78
CA THR A 148 -6.46 -12.36 -3.30
C THR A 148 -5.42 -13.06 -2.43
N ASP A 149 -4.73 -12.29 -1.58
CA ASP A 149 -3.77 -12.85 -0.63
C ASP A 149 -4.50 -13.49 0.56
N PHE A 150 -4.06 -14.69 0.93
CA PHE A 150 -4.62 -15.64 1.92
C PHE A 150 -5.03 -15.08 3.30
N SER A 151 -4.74 -13.82 3.62
CA SER A 151 -4.98 -13.23 4.94
C SER A 151 -6.47 -12.99 5.27
N GLY A 152 -7.33 -12.81 4.26
CA GLY A 152 -8.78 -12.63 4.45
C GLY A 152 -9.17 -11.40 5.28
N TYR A 153 -8.23 -10.47 5.51
CA TYR A 153 -8.42 -9.33 6.40
C TYR A 153 -9.61 -8.47 5.95
N PRO A 154 -10.62 -8.26 6.81
CA PRO A 154 -11.83 -7.55 6.43
C PRO A 154 -11.54 -6.09 6.04
N ASP A 155 -10.55 -5.46 6.67
CA ASP A 155 -10.11 -4.09 6.40
C ASP A 155 -9.21 -3.95 5.15
N CYS A 156 -8.99 -5.03 4.39
CA CYS A 156 -8.37 -5.00 3.06
C CYS A 156 -9.39 -5.13 1.92
N ARG A 157 -10.67 -5.41 2.22
CA ARG A 157 -11.68 -5.75 1.20
C ARG A 157 -12.18 -4.53 0.44
N ARG A 158 -12.50 -4.67 -0.84
CA ARG A 158 -13.03 -3.62 -1.72
C ARG A 158 -14.25 -2.96 -1.10
N ASP A 159 -15.21 -3.75 -0.62
CA ASP A 159 -16.42 -3.23 0.04
C ASP A 159 -16.08 -2.35 1.26
N THR A 160 -15.06 -2.72 2.02
CA THR A 160 -14.62 -1.92 3.19
C THR A 160 -13.92 -0.64 2.74
N LEU A 161 -13.11 -0.70 1.68
CA LEU A 161 -12.44 0.49 1.15
C LEU A 161 -13.43 1.46 0.47
N ASP A 162 -14.46 0.95 -0.20
CA ASP A 162 -15.56 1.77 -0.76
C ASP A 162 -16.34 2.47 0.36
N ALA A 163 -16.65 1.75 1.44
CA ALA A 163 -17.28 2.33 2.61
C ALA A 163 -16.39 3.41 3.25
N MET A 164 -15.08 3.17 3.36
CA MET A 164 -14.12 4.14 3.88
C MET A 164 -14.02 5.38 2.99
N GLN A 165 -13.94 5.24 1.67
CA GLN A 165 -13.91 6.39 0.76
C GLN A 165 -15.15 7.25 0.95
N SER A 166 -16.33 6.63 1.00
CA SER A 166 -17.59 7.33 1.23
C SER A 166 -17.60 8.07 2.56
N ALA A 167 -17.17 7.42 3.64
CA ALA A 167 -17.10 8.01 4.97
C ALA A 167 -16.13 9.20 5.04
N LEU A 168 -14.95 9.07 4.43
CA LEU A 168 -13.95 10.14 4.39
C LEU A 168 -14.46 11.34 3.59
N ASN A 169 -15.05 11.10 2.43
CA ASN A 169 -15.57 12.16 1.56
C ASN A 169 -16.70 12.94 2.24
N LEU A 170 -17.66 12.23 2.84
CA LEU A 170 -18.75 12.85 3.59
C LEU A 170 -18.26 13.57 4.85
N GLY A 171 -17.33 12.97 5.59
CA GLY A 171 -16.86 13.50 6.86
C GLY A 171 -15.92 14.71 6.72
N MET A 172 -15.26 14.84 5.57
CA MET A 172 -14.26 15.89 5.32
C MET A 172 -14.68 16.91 4.27
N ASP A 173 -15.85 16.75 3.63
CA ASP A 173 -16.31 17.58 2.51
C ASP A 173 -15.26 17.64 1.38
N ARG A 174 -14.88 16.45 0.91
CA ARG A 174 -13.83 16.21 -0.10
C ARG A 174 -14.21 15.09 -1.05
N ASP A 175 -13.57 15.09 -2.21
CA ASP A 175 -13.72 14.06 -3.24
C ASP A 175 -12.44 13.21 -3.36
N PHE A 176 -12.06 12.51 -2.29
CA PHE A 176 -10.94 11.57 -2.36
C PHE A 176 -11.29 10.34 -3.19
N VAL A 177 -10.27 9.79 -3.86
CA VAL A 177 -10.31 8.47 -4.49
C VAL A 177 -9.35 7.53 -3.77
N ILE A 178 -9.82 6.37 -3.32
CA ILE A 178 -9.00 5.31 -2.74
C ILE A 178 -8.66 4.28 -3.84
N GLU A 179 -7.41 4.32 -4.26
CA GLU A 179 -6.84 3.46 -5.29
C GLU A 179 -6.13 2.25 -4.67
N THR A 180 -6.49 1.06 -5.14
CA THR A 180 -5.87 -0.20 -4.72
C THR A 180 -5.49 -1.02 -5.94
N PRO A 181 -4.36 -0.69 -6.60
CA PRO A 181 -4.00 -1.29 -7.88
C PRO A 181 -3.73 -2.79 -7.78
N LEU A 182 -3.46 -3.30 -6.58
CA LEU A 182 -3.18 -4.71 -6.33
C LEU A 182 -4.43 -5.52 -5.93
N MET A 183 -5.61 -4.89 -5.81
CA MET A 183 -6.81 -5.47 -5.18
C MET A 183 -7.15 -6.88 -5.66
N LYS A 184 -7.03 -7.11 -6.97
CA LYS A 184 -7.38 -8.36 -7.65
C LYS A 184 -6.16 -9.12 -8.21
N LEU A 185 -4.94 -8.69 -7.87
CA LEU A 185 -3.71 -9.28 -8.38
C LEU A 185 -3.17 -10.30 -7.39
N THR A 186 -2.78 -11.47 -7.89
CA THR A 186 -1.97 -12.43 -7.13
C THR A 186 -0.56 -11.88 -6.87
N LYS A 187 0.19 -12.54 -5.99
CA LYS A 187 1.59 -12.16 -5.74
C LYS A 187 2.48 -12.30 -6.98
N ALA A 188 2.25 -13.31 -7.82
CA ALA A 188 2.91 -13.45 -9.12
C ALA A 188 2.55 -12.30 -10.09
N GLN A 189 1.27 -11.91 -10.14
CA GLN A 189 0.84 -10.76 -10.95
C GLN A 189 1.37 -9.43 -10.41
N THR A 190 1.64 -9.33 -9.10
CA THR A 190 2.29 -8.15 -8.50
C THR A 190 3.73 -8.02 -8.99
N TRP A 191 4.48 -9.12 -9.13
CA TRP A 191 5.79 -9.12 -9.79
C TRP A 191 5.69 -8.75 -11.27
N ALA A 192 4.71 -9.32 -11.98
CA ALA A 192 4.45 -8.98 -13.37
C ALA A 192 4.11 -7.48 -13.55
N LEU A 193 3.36 -6.88 -12.62
CA LEU A 193 3.07 -5.45 -12.63
C LEU A 193 4.34 -4.61 -12.38
N ALA A 194 5.20 -5.02 -11.44
CA ALA A 194 6.50 -4.36 -11.24
C ALA A 194 7.34 -4.38 -12.53
N LYS A 195 7.41 -5.55 -13.18
CA LYS A 195 8.10 -5.74 -14.46
C LYS A 195 7.51 -4.85 -15.56
N GLN A 196 6.19 -4.74 -15.63
CA GLN A 196 5.50 -3.87 -16.59
C GLN A 196 5.83 -2.39 -16.37
N LEU A 197 5.87 -1.94 -15.12
CA LEU A 197 6.04 -0.52 -14.76
C LEU A 197 7.48 -0.04 -14.95
N GLY A 198 8.47 -0.84 -14.56
CA GLY A 198 9.87 -0.38 -14.51
C GLY A 198 10.89 -1.41 -14.99
N GLY A 199 10.46 -2.44 -15.72
CA GLY A 199 11.36 -3.44 -16.29
C GLY A 199 12.06 -4.31 -15.24
N GLU A 200 13.21 -4.88 -15.62
CA GLU A 200 14.06 -5.62 -14.65
C GLU A 200 14.59 -4.71 -13.55
N ASP A 201 14.92 -3.45 -13.87
CA ASP A 201 15.51 -2.53 -12.89
C ASP A 201 14.61 -2.30 -11.67
N LEU A 202 13.28 -2.26 -11.86
CA LEU A 202 12.34 -2.12 -10.76
C LEU A 202 12.17 -3.44 -10.00
N VAL A 203 12.18 -4.57 -10.70
CA VAL A 203 12.14 -5.90 -10.06
C VAL A 203 13.36 -6.06 -9.17
N ASP A 204 14.56 -5.81 -9.69
CA ASP A 204 15.83 -5.90 -8.97
C ASP A 204 15.88 -4.94 -7.78
N LEU A 205 15.42 -3.70 -7.96
CA LEU A 205 15.30 -2.75 -6.86
C LEU A 205 14.40 -3.31 -5.75
N ILE A 206 13.22 -3.83 -6.10
CA ILE A 206 12.27 -4.37 -5.11
C ILE A 206 12.85 -5.62 -4.43
N VAL A 207 13.54 -6.49 -5.17
CA VAL A 207 14.23 -7.67 -4.63
C VAL A 207 15.26 -7.25 -3.57
N VAL A 208 16.08 -6.24 -3.85
CA VAL A 208 17.22 -5.84 -3.00
C VAL A 208 16.82 -4.91 -1.86
N GLU A 209 15.96 -3.93 -2.10
CA GLU A 209 15.77 -2.79 -1.19
C GLU A 209 14.49 -2.89 -0.35
N SER A 210 13.48 -3.63 -0.83
CA SER A 210 12.21 -3.74 -0.09
C SER A 210 12.29 -4.76 1.04
N HIS A 211 11.43 -4.59 2.06
CA HIS A 211 11.37 -5.48 3.21
C HIS A 211 9.96 -6.05 3.44
N THR A 212 9.86 -7.38 3.50
CA THR A 212 8.57 -8.10 3.65
C THR A 212 8.53 -9.00 4.90
N CYS A 213 9.68 -9.38 5.46
CA CYS A 213 9.76 -10.39 6.52
C CYS A 213 9.12 -9.92 7.85
N TYR A 214 8.20 -10.70 8.41
CA TYR A 214 7.55 -10.37 9.69
C TYR A 214 8.46 -10.51 10.92
N GLN A 215 9.61 -11.20 10.79
CA GLN A 215 10.60 -11.31 11.87
C GLN A 215 11.60 -10.13 11.86
N GLY A 216 11.44 -9.17 10.92
CA GLY A 216 12.40 -8.07 10.77
C GLY A 216 13.76 -8.51 10.25
N GLU A 217 13.89 -9.74 9.75
CA GLU A 217 15.15 -10.27 9.26
C GLU A 217 15.37 -9.89 7.80
N ARG A 218 16.54 -9.31 7.51
CA ARG A 218 17.02 -9.17 6.12
C ARG A 218 17.59 -10.49 5.61
N GLY A 219 18.32 -11.23 6.46
CA GLY A 219 18.90 -12.53 6.10
C GLY A 219 19.76 -12.49 4.83
N GLU A 220 19.87 -13.66 4.21
CA GLU A 220 20.49 -13.81 2.88
C GLU A 220 19.61 -13.16 1.79
N LEU A 221 20.23 -12.81 0.66
CA LEU A 221 19.49 -12.33 -0.51
C LEU A 221 19.09 -13.54 -1.36
N HIS A 222 17.80 -13.86 -1.40
CA HIS A 222 17.24 -14.86 -2.31
C HIS A 222 16.80 -14.22 -3.63
N ALA A 223 16.48 -15.04 -4.64
CA ALA A 223 15.95 -14.55 -5.93
C ALA A 223 14.67 -13.70 -5.75
N TRP A 224 13.85 -14.05 -4.76
CA TRP A 224 12.63 -13.32 -4.44
C TRP A 224 12.86 -12.12 -3.49
N GLY A 225 14.04 -11.98 -2.90
CA GLY A 225 14.43 -10.90 -2.00
C GLY A 225 14.96 -11.34 -0.63
N HIS A 226 15.10 -10.37 0.27
CA HIS A 226 15.54 -10.57 1.66
C HIS A 226 14.43 -11.12 2.56
N GLY A 227 14.77 -11.98 3.52
CA GLY A 227 13.88 -12.47 4.57
C GLY A 227 14.37 -13.72 5.28
N CYS A 228 13.63 -14.18 6.30
CA CYS A 228 13.93 -15.42 7.01
C CYS A 228 13.57 -16.70 6.21
N GLY A 229 12.78 -16.59 5.13
CA GLY A 229 12.33 -17.72 4.32
C GLY A 229 11.19 -18.56 4.91
N GLU A 230 10.93 -18.46 6.21
CA GLU A 230 10.01 -19.38 6.92
C GLU A 230 8.72 -18.71 7.42
N CYS A 231 8.68 -17.37 7.50
CA CYS A 231 7.46 -16.68 7.95
C CYS A 231 6.42 -16.59 6.81
N PRO A 232 5.11 -16.49 7.12
CA PRO A 232 4.06 -16.47 6.10
C PRO A 232 4.24 -15.39 5.02
N ALA A 233 4.83 -14.24 5.36
CA ALA A 233 5.11 -13.18 4.41
C ALA A 233 6.24 -13.55 3.42
N CYS A 234 7.29 -14.23 3.91
CA CYS A 234 8.37 -14.74 3.07
C CYS A 234 7.87 -15.86 2.16
N GLU A 235 7.12 -16.83 2.69
CA GLU A 235 6.54 -17.93 1.89
C GLU A 235 5.63 -17.41 0.76
N LEU A 236 4.79 -16.41 1.04
CA LEU A 236 3.92 -15.81 0.04
C LEU A 236 4.72 -15.09 -1.05
N ARG A 237 5.72 -14.29 -0.66
CA ARG A 237 6.59 -13.56 -1.59
C ARG A 237 7.42 -14.51 -2.46
N GLN A 238 7.99 -15.55 -1.86
CA GLN A 238 8.76 -16.59 -2.54
C GLN A 238 7.92 -17.32 -3.58
N ARG A 239 6.80 -17.89 -3.17
CA ARG A 239 5.90 -18.62 -4.07
C ARG A 239 5.41 -17.73 -5.22
N GLY A 240 5.03 -16.49 -4.92
CA GLY A 240 4.64 -15.54 -5.97
C GLY A 240 5.75 -15.25 -6.97
N TYR A 241 7.00 -15.14 -6.50
CA TYR A 241 8.16 -14.97 -7.39
C TYR A 241 8.40 -16.21 -8.25
N GLU A 242 8.41 -17.40 -7.64
CA GLU A 242 8.65 -18.68 -8.34
C GLU A 242 7.57 -18.97 -9.38
N GLU A 243 6.30 -18.69 -9.07
CA GLU A 243 5.19 -18.82 -10.03
C GLU A 243 5.36 -17.87 -11.23
N TRP A 244 5.76 -16.61 -10.97
CA TRP A 244 6.02 -15.63 -12.04
C TRP A 244 7.24 -15.99 -12.88
N ASP A 245 8.31 -16.49 -12.24
CA ASP A 245 9.54 -16.93 -12.89
C ASP A 245 9.29 -18.15 -13.79
N ALA A 246 8.56 -19.15 -13.27
CA ALA A 246 8.15 -20.32 -14.04
C ALA A 246 7.24 -19.97 -15.23
N ALA A 247 6.51 -18.86 -15.15
CA ALA A 247 5.70 -18.32 -16.23
C ALA A 247 6.49 -17.45 -17.25
N GLY A 248 7.82 -17.38 -17.13
CA GLY A 248 8.69 -16.69 -18.09
C GLY A 248 8.98 -15.22 -17.77
N ARG A 249 8.65 -14.76 -16.55
CA ARG A 249 8.91 -13.39 -16.07
C ARG A 249 8.30 -12.28 -16.93
N GLU A 250 7.16 -12.57 -17.57
CA GLU A 250 6.48 -11.58 -18.41
C GLU A 250 5.89 -10.44 -17.57
N GLY A 251 5.80 -9.25 -18.16
CA GLY A 251 5.06 -8.13 -17.56
C GLY A 251 3.56 -8.44 -17.53
N LEU A 252 2.82 -7.77 -16.65
CA LEU A 252 1.37 -7.91 -16.61
C LEU A 252 0.79 -7.43 -17.96
N ALA A 253 -0.02 -8.27 -18.60
CA ALA A 253 -0.65 -7.92 -19.86
C ALA A 253 -1.48 -6.62 -19.70
N PRO A 254 -1.43 -5.71 -20.70
CA PRO A 254 -2.13 -4.44 -20.64
C PRO A 254 -3.66 -4.57 -20.60
#